data_AF-A0A9N9EYY7-F1
#
_entry.id   AF-A0A9N9EYY7-F1
#
_cell.length_a   1.000
_cell.length_b   1.000
_cell.length_c   1.000
_cell.angle_alpha   90.00
_cell.angle_beta   90.00
_cell.angle_gamma   90.00
#
_symmetry.space_group_name_H-M   'P 1'
#
loop_
_entity.id
_entity.type
_entity.pdbx_description
1 polymer ?
#
loop_
_entity_poly.entity_id
_entity_poly.type
_entity_poly.pdbx_seq_one_letter_code
_entity_poly.pdbx_strand_id
1 'polypeptide(L)'
;KKQIEKNKMGLLLAVNAGSHHEPRVVILRYIGDKKDKKNVLGLIGKGITFDSGGYDLKPSNYLQCMKFDMSGAAVVCASFLALAQKKPKINVVAVACLTENAIGGHATLTESVITSMSGKTVEINNTDAEGRLVLADGITYAIEKEKVSKIITVATLTGAVVAALGENLTGLPITAENTKNLKENTTIADLSNISSSRYMGASNGAAFLQEFVEKLPFIHCDIAGTANKSKTKRGTGVLVKTLIELENKKELTAEEKENYKLITNEDLNQENKYTELGKVEIGKGGKGEMEIAEVKKKKESY
;
A
#
# COMPACT_ATOMS: atom_id res chain seq x y z
N LYS A 1 -6.99 6.16 21.78
CA LYS A 1 -6.62 4.83 22.30
C LYS A 1 -7.79 3.95 22.74
N LYS A 2 -8.59 4.29 23.77
CA LYS A 2 -9.70 3.44 24.27
C LYS A 2 -10.65 2.86 23.21
N GLN A 3 -11.04 3.64 22.21
CA GLN A 3 -11.89 3.15 21.11
C GLN A 3 -11.16 2.16 20.18
N ILE A 4 -9.84 2.34 19.98
CA ILE A 4 -8.98 1.46 19.18
C ILE A 4 -8.88 0.09 19.87
N GLU A 5 -8.68 0.09 21.20
CA GLU A 5 -8.70 -1.12 22.04
C GLU A 5 -10.07 -1.81 22.00
N LYS A 6 -11.16 -1.06 22.14
CA LYS A 6 -12.53 -1.60 22.04
C LYS A 6 -12.82 -2.23 20.67
N ASN A 7 -12.29 -1.66 19.60
CA ASN A 7 -12.41 -2.20 18.25
C ASN A 7 -11.41 -3.32 17.96
N LYS A 8 -10.54 -3.69 18.92
CA LYS A 8 -9.53 -4.74 18.78
C LYS A 8 -8.59 -4.53 17.59
N MET A 9 -8.21 -3.28 17.34
CA MET A 9 -7.21 -2.95 16.31
C MET A 9 -5.80 -3.28 16.83
N GLY A 10 -5.53 -4.57 16.98
CA GLY A 10 -4.32 -5.09 17.63
C GLY A 10 -3.04 -4.77 16.87
N LEU A 11 -3.08 -4.74 15.54
CA LEU A 11 -1.90 -4.40 14.73
C LEU A 11 -1.54 -2.91 14.89
N LEU A 12 -2.53 -2.02 14.87
CA LEU A 12 -2.30 -0.60 15.15
C LEU A 12 -1.77 -0.37 16.57
N LEU A 13 -2.31 -1.08 17.55
CA LEU A 13 -1.85 -1.00 18.94
C LEU A 13 -0.42 -1.54 19.11
N ALA A 14 -0.06 -2.61 18.41
CA ALA A 14 1.29 -3.17 18.43
C ALA A 14 2.32 -2.18 17.87
N VAL A 15 2.03 -1.51 16.75
CA VAL A 15 2.92 -0.46 16.20
C VAL A 15 3.06 0.71 17.18
N ASN A 16 1.97 1.11 17.83
CA ASN A 16 1.99 2.20 18.80
C ASN A 16 2.71 1.88 20.11
N ALA A 17 2.93 0.60 20.45
CA ALA A 17 3.28 0.17 21.79
C ALA A 17 4.56 0.82 22.35
N GLY A 18 5.51 1.19 21.48
CA GLY A 18 6.74 1.88 21.85
C GLY A 18 6.63 3.41 22.00
N SER A 19 5.52 4.03 21.61
CA SER A 19 5.34 5.48 21.63
C SER A 19 4.69 5.97 22.92
N HIS A 20 5.11 7.16 23.37
CA HIS A 20 4.43 7.91 24.43
C HIS A 20 3.17 8.62 23.92
N HIS A 21 3.06 8.84 22.60
CA HIS A 21 1.91 9.45 21.98
C HIS A 21 0.87 8.38 21.66
N GLU A 22 -0.34 8.56 22.18
CA GLU A 22 -1.41 7.61 21.94
C GLU A 22 -1.85 7.57 20.46
N PRO A 23 -2.27 6.41 19.94
CA PRO A 23 -2.68 6.30 18.55
C PRO A 23 -4.07 6.94 18.36
N ARG A 24 -4.32 7.41 17.14
CA ARG A 24 -5.57 8.02 16.71
C ARG A 24 -5.98 7.45 15.35
N VAL A 25 -7.26 7.22 15.17
CA VAL A 25 -7.82 6.90 13.85
C VAL A 25 -8.79 8.01 13.49
N VAL A 26 -8.53 8.72 12.39
CA VAL A 26 -9.39 9.80 11.91
C VAL A 26 -10.35 9.20 10.89
N ILE A 27 -11.66 9.43 11.10
CA ILE A 27 -12.71 8.98 10.19
C ILE A 27 -13.45 10.21 9.65
N LEU A 28 -13.40 10.41 8.33
CA LEU A 28 -14.12 11.46 7.64
C LEU A 28 -15.17 10.83 6.72
N ARG A 29 -16.40 11.37 6.73
CA ARG A 29 -17.53 10.81 5.97
C ARG A 29 -18.20 11.88 5.13
N TYR A 30 -18.37 11.59 3.85
CA TYR A 30 -19.09 12.44 2.92
C TYR A 30 -20.09 11.58 2.14
N ILE A 31 -21.38 11.90 2.28
CA ILE A 31 -22.49 11.17 1.64
C ILE A 31 -23.16 12.10 0.64
N GLY A 32 -22.64 12.11 -0.59
CA GLY A 32 -23.15 12.92 -1.70
C GLY A 32 -24.22 12.23 -2.54
N ASP A 33 -24.21 10.89 -2.64
CA ASP A 33 -25.26 10.13 -3.33
C ASP A 33 -26.16 9.39 -2.33
N LYS A 34 -27.23 10.05 -1.90
CA LYS A 34 -28.20 9.48 -0.96
C LYS A 34 -29.02 8.33 -1.54
N LYS A 35 -29.05 8.16 -2.87
CA LYS A 35 -29.81 7.09 -3.55
C LYS A 35 -28.99 5.81 -3.62
N ASP A 36 -27.68 5.92 -3.82
CA ASP A 36 -26.76 4.78 -3.88
C ASP A 36 -25.94 4.60 -2.58
N LYS A 37 -26.63 4.29 -1.48
CA LYS A 37 -26.02 4.16 -0.15
C LYS A 37 -25.02 3.01 -0.01
N LYS A 38 -25.01 2.05 -0.94
CA LYS A 38 -24.14 0.87 -0.90
C LYS A 38 -22.81 1.09 -1.63
N ASN A 39 -22.74 2.09 -2.49
CA ASN A 39 -21.55 2.41 -3.26
C ASN A 39 -20.70 3.46 -2.54
N VAL A 40 -19.88 2.99 -1.60
CA VAL A 40 -19.06 3.85 -0.75
C VAL A 40 -17.58 3.57 -1.03
N LEU A 41 -16.86 4.58 -1.51
CA LEU A 41 -15.43 4.52 -1.71
C LEU A 41 -14.70 4.71 -0.37
N GLY A 42 -13.86 3.76 0.00
CA GLY A 42 -12.92 3.88 1.12
C GLY A 42 -11.57 4.41 0.66
N LEU A 43 -11.12 5.53 1.24
CA LEU A 43 -9.76 6.04 1.12
C LEU A 43 -9.02 5.79 2.43
N ILE A 44 -8.03 4.89 2.45
CA ILE A 44 -7.33 4.49 3.67
C ILE A 44 -5.86 4.93 3.59
N GLY A 45 -5.41 5.74 4.55
CA GLY A 45 -4.09 6.36 4.54
C GLY A 45 -3.17 5.89 5.67
N LYS A 46 -1.93 5.51 5.32
CA LYS A 46 -0.85 5.27 6.30
C LYS A 46 -0.50 6.59 6.99
N GLY A 47 -0.56 6.61 8.31
CA GLY A 47 -0.35 7.80 9.13
C GLY A 47 0.76 7.65 10.16
N ILE A 48 1.91 7.07 9.80
CA ILE A 48 3.03 6.98 10.71
C ILE A 48 3.68 8.36 10.83
N THR A 49 3.38 9.06 11.92
CA THR A 49 3.77 10.47 12.13
C THR A 49 5.28 10.64 12.28
N PHE A 50 5.96 9.62 12.79
CA PHE A 50 7.39 9.44 12.67
C PHE A 50 7.71 7.94 12.73
N ASP A 51 8.61 7.49 11.86
CA ASP A 51 9.01 6.09 11.74
C ASP A 51 10.50 5.93 12.07
N SER A 52 10.79 5.39 13.26
CA SER A 52 12.16 4.99 13.61
C SER A 52 12.49 3.58 13.14
N GLY A 53 11.49 2.79 12.76
CA GLY A 53 11.57 1.35 12.51
C GLY A 53 11.35 0.44 13.71
N GLY A 54 11.11 0.99 14.91
CA GLY A 54 11.00 0.18 16.12
C GLY A 54 12.32 -0.54 16.44
N TYR A 55 12.25 -1.82 16.85
CA TYR A 55 13.44 -2.63 17.14
C TYR A 55 14.30 -2.92 15.90
N ASP A 56 13.68 -3.02 14.72
CA ASP A 56 14.34 -2.96 13.42
C ASP A 56 14.73 -1.51 13.07
N LEU A 57 15.53 -0.89 13.93
CA LEU A 57 15.87 0.53 13.87
C LEU A 57 16.50 0.91 12.53
N LYS A 58 15.96 1.96 11.91
CA LYS A 58 16.52 2.51 10.67
C LYS A 58 17.93 3.08 10.90
N PRO A 59 18.86 2.91 9.95
CA PRO A 59 20.14 3.61 9.99
C PRO A 59 19.94 5.14 9.87
N SER A 60 20.88 5.93 10.40
CA SER A 60 20.74 7.39 10.54
C SER A 60 20.41 8.15 9.25
N ASN A 61 20.91 7.69 8.10
CA ASN A 61 20.62 8.29 6.80
C ASN A 61 19.19 8.02 6.32
N TYR A 62 18.57 6.93 6.77
CA TYR A 62 17.19 6.55 6.45
C TYR A 62 16.16 7.11 7.43
N LEU A 63 16.59 7.61 8.60
CA LEU A 63 15.71 8.35 9.53
C LEU A 63 15.35 9.76 9.02
N GLN A 64 16.16 10.32 8.12
CA GLN A 64 15.87 11.62 7.54
C GLN A 64 14.55 11.57 6.76
N CYS A 65 13.74 12.61 6.92
CA CYS A 65 12.44 12.73 6.24
C CYS A 65 11.37 11.71 6.66
N MET A 66 11.58 10.87 7.68
CA MET A 66 10.54 9.94 8.17
C MET A 66 9.32 10.62 8.81
N LYS A 67 9.38 11.94 9.06
CA LYS A 67 8.17 12.75 9.31
C LYS A 67 7.15 12.74 8.16
N PHE A 68 7.56 12.33 6.95
CA PHE A 68 6.68 12.18 5.79
C PHE A 68 6.05 10.80 5.71
N ASP A 69 6.29 9.92 6.68
CA ASP A 69 5.73 8.57 6.67
C ASP A 69 4.22 8.52 7.02
N MET A 70 3.64 9.72 7.18
CA MET A 70 2.22 10.00 7.31
C MET A 70 1.61 10.60 6.02
N SER A 71 2.37 10.67 4.93
CA SER A 71 1.91 11.32 3.69
C SER A 71 0.70 10.60 3.09
N GLY A 72 0.56 9.29 3.30
CA GLY A 72 -0.65 8.56 2.91
C GLY A 72 -1.91 9.12 3.57
N ALA A 73 -1.89 9.30 4.90
CA ALA A 73 -2.93 9.96 5.67
C ALA A 73 -3.17 11.40 5.21
N ALA A 74 -2.11 12.17 4.96
CA ALA A 74 -2.22 13.55 4.47
C ALA A 74 -2.94 13.62 3.12
N VAL A 75 -2.59 12.74 2.18
CA VAL A 75 -3.19 12.67 0.84
C VAL A 75 -4.66 12.31 0.93
N VAL A 76 -5.04 11.26 1.68
CA VAL A 76 -6.45 10.85 1.76
C VAL A 76 -7.30 11.91 2.46
N CYS A 77 -6.80 12.56 3.51
CA CYS A 77 -7.51 13.65 4.18
C CYS A 77 -7.66 14.88 3.27
N ALA A 78 -6.60 15.28 2.56
CA ALA A 78 -6.65 16.42 1.64
C ALA A 78 -7.60 16.16 0.46
N SER A 79 -7.53 14.98 -0.16
CA SER A 79 -8.47 14.56 -1.22
C SER A 79 -9.90 14.54 -0.72
N PHE A 80 -10.15 13.99 0.47
CA PHE A 80 -11.48 14.00 1.07
C PHE A 80 -12.01 15.42 1.26
N LEU A 81 -11.21 16.32 1.84
CA LEU A 81 -11.62 17.71 2.07
C LEU A 81 -11.96 18.42 0.76
N ALA A 82 -11.13 18.23 -0.28
CA ALA A 82 -11.37 18.81 -1.59
C ALA A 82 -12.65 18.25 -2.25
N LEU A 83 -12.88 16.93 -2.18
CA LEU A 83 -14.11 16.30 -2.64
C LEU A 83 -15.33 16.86 -1.89
N ALA A 84 -15.28 16.94 -0.56
CA ALA A 84 -16.37 17.47 0.24
C ALA A 84 -16.71 18.95 -0.09
N GLN A 85 -15.71 19.76 -0.44
CA GLN A 85 -15.90 21.14 -0.89
C GLN A 85 -16.57 21.23 -2.26
N LYS A 86 -16.20 20.35 -3.20
CA LYS A 86 -16.81 20.27 -4.54
C LYS A 86 -18.25 19.75 -4.52
N LYS A 87 -18.62 19.01 -3.48
CA LYS A 87 -19.94 18.39 -3.29
C LYS A 87 -20.38 17.47 -4.46
N PRO A 88 -19.53 16.56 -4.95
CA PRO A 88 -19.90 15.61 -5.98
C PRO A 88 -20.96 14.63 -5.50
N LYS A 89 -21.67 14.01 -6.46
CA LYS A 89 -22.67 12.98 -6.20
C LYS A 89 -22.01 11.60 -6.03
N ILE A 90 -21.18 11.46 -4.99
CA ILE A 90 -20.51 10.20 -4.60
C ILE A 90 -20.53 10.02 -3.09
N ASN A 91 -20.36 8.80 -2.61
CA ASN A 91 -20.17 8.52 -1.18
C ASN A 91 -18.72 8.10 -0.93
N VAL A 92 -18.06 8.79 0.00
CA VAL A 92 -16.64 8.59 0.32
C VAL A 92 -16.45 8.58 1.82
N VAL A 93 -15.65 7.63 2.30
CA VAL A 93 -15.14 7.60 3.67
C VAL A 93 -13.62 7.60 3.61
N ALA A 94 -12.99 8.49 4.37
CA ALA A 94 -11.55 8.47 4.56
C ALA A 94 -11.20 7.97 5.97
N VAL A 95 -10.24 7.05 6.05
CA VAL A 95 -9.70 6.48 7.29
C VAL A 95 -8.20 6.76 7.32
N ALA A 96 -7.72 7.51 8.31
CA ALA A 96 -6.29 7.75 8.50
C ALA A 96 -5.84 7.17 9.85
N CYS A 97 -4.94 6.19 9.80
CA CYS A 97 -4.41 5.51 10.99
C CYS A 97 -3.14 6.22 11.46
N LEU A 98 -3.27 7.07 12.48
CA LEU A 98 -2.21 7.92 13.00
C LEU A 98 -1.53 7.29 14.24
N THR A 99 -0.23 7.07 14.16
CA THR A 99 0.61 6.64 15.28
C THR A 99 2.07 6.99 15.01
N GLU A 100 2.94 6.81 15.98
CA GLU A 100 4.39 6.70 15.76
C GLU A 100 4.79 5.22 15.75
N ASN A 101 5.91 4.93 15.09
CA ASN A 101 6.68 3.71 15.28
C ASN A 101 7.99 4.09 15.96
N ALA A 102 8.03 3.89 17.28
CA ALA A 102 9.10 4.37 18.14
C ALA A 102 9.72 3.20 18.94
N ILE A 103 10.97 3.36 19.33
CA ILE A 103 11.60 2.51 20.34
C ILE A 103 11.22 3.04 21.72
N GLY A 104 10.64 2.18 22.55
CA GLY A 104 10.28 2.50 23.93
C GLY A 104 10.19 1.23 24.78
N GLY A 105 10.04 1.39 26.09
CA GLY A 105 10.05 0.27 27.06
C GLY A 105 8.93 -0.77 26.88
N HIS A 106 7.94 -0.48 26.04
CA HIS A 106 6.84 -1.39 25.69
C HIS A 106 6.74 -1.62 24.18
N ALA A 107 7.79 -1.30 23.41
CA ALA A 107 7.80 -1.53 21.97
C ALA A 107 7.58 -3.01 21.65
N THR A 108 6.82 -3.28 20.59
CA THR A 108 6.57 -4.64 20.12
C THR A 108 7.89 -5.27 19.67
N LEU A 109 8.18 -6.48 20.15
CA LEU A 109 9.38 -7.22 19.78
C LEU A 109 9.19 -7.90 18.42
N THR A 110 10.29 -8.21 17.75
CA THR A 110 10.29 -9.13 16.61
C THR A 110 9.78 -10.51 17.05
N GLU A 111 9.20 -11.26 16.10
CA GLU A 111 8.56 -12.57 16.31
C GLU A 111 7.30 -12.53 17.19
N SER A 112 6.81 -11.32 17.55
CA SER A 112 5.53 -11.18 18.24
C SER A 112 4.38 -11.58 17.33
N VAL A 113 3.48 -12.43 17.82
CA VAL A 113 2.23 -12.78 17.13
C VAL A 113 1.08 -11.92 17.64
N ILE A 114 0.50 -11.11 16.75
CA ILE A 114 -0.53 -10.14 17.09
C ILE A 114 -1.82 -10.47 16.33
N THR A 115 -2.95 -10.48 17.04
CA THR A 115 -4.28 -10.60 16.43
C THR A 115 -4.74 -9.24 15.90
N SER A 116 -5.04 -9.17 14.60
CA SER A 116 -5.62 -8.01 13.94
C SER A 116 -7.09 -7.80 14.25
N MET A 117 -7.63 -6.64 13.85
CA MET A 117 -9.06 -6.35 13.94
C MET A 117 -9.91 -7.39 13.20
N SER A 118 -9.40 -7.93 12.09
CA SER A 118 -10.11 -8.95 11.30
C SER A 118 -10.13 -10.34 11.96
N GLY A 119 -9.40 -10.51 13.07
CA GLY A 119 -9.19 -11.78 13.75
C GLY A 119 -8.01 -12.59 13.21
N LYS A 120 -7.44 -12.24 12.05
CA LYS A 120 -6.20 -12.86 11.55
C LYS A 120 -5.02 -12.55 12.48
N THR A 121 -4.19 -13.54 12.73
CA THR A 121 -2.92 -13.43 13.46
C THR A 121 -1.77 -13.09 12.52
N VAL A 122 -0.91 -12.17 12.94
CA VAL A 122 0.26 -11.74 12.17
C VAL A 122 1.51 -11.87 13.02
N GLU A 123 2.50 -12.60 12.53
CA GLU A 123 3.84 -12.64 13.10
C GLU A 123 4.65 -11.43 12.60
N ILE A 124 5.14 -10.61 13.53
CA ILE A 124 5.90 -9.40 13.22
C ILE A 124 7.39 -9.74 13.18
N ASN A 125 7.89 -10.14 12.02
CA ASN A 125 9.31 -10.48 11.82
C ASN A 125 10.18 -9.26 11.51
N ASN A 126 9.57 -8.10 11.25
CA ASN A 126 10.28 -6.84 11.11
C ASN A 126 9.40 -5.67 11.54
N THR A 127 9.78 -4.91 12.56
CA THR A 127 9.01 -3.79 13.11
C THR A 127 9.06 -2.52 12.26
N ASP A 128 9.92 -2.46 11.24
CA ASP A 128 10.01 -1.41 10.20
C ASP A 128 9.08 -1.70 8.99
N ALA A 129 8.33 -2.80 9.05
CA ALA A 129 7.22 -3.10 8.17
C ALA A 129 5.88 -2.83 8.86
N GLU A 130 5.79 -1.71 9.57
CA GLU A 130 4.65 -1.28 10.40
C GLU A 130 3.50 -0.69 9.59
N GLY A 131 3.79 -0.03 8.47
CA GLY A 131 2.79 0.69 7.69
C GLY A 131 1.66 -0.21 7.20
N ARG A 132 1.99 -1.45 6.83
CA ARG A 132 1.00 -2.45 6.40
C ARG A 132 0.16 -2.97 7.57
N LEU A 133 0.71 -2.98 8.79
CA LEU A 133 0.03 -3.39 10.01
C LEU A 133 -1.07 -2.39 10.39
N VAL A 134 -0.74 -1.09 10.40
CA VAL A 134 -1.74 -0.05 10.70
C VAL A 134 -2.81 0.08 9.62
N LEU A 135 -2.45 -0.17 8.36
CA LEU A 135 -3.39 -0.17 7.24
C LEU A 135 -4.32 -1.38 7.29
N ALA A 136 -3.84 -2.57 7.64
CA ALA A 136 -4.66 -3.77 7.76
C ALA A 136 -5.86 -3.54 8.71
N ASP A 137 -5.61 -3.02 9.91
CA ASP A 137 -6.71 -2.67 10.82
C ASP A 137 -7.57 -1.51 10.30
N GLY A 138 -6.97 -0.53 9.62
CA GLY A 138 -7.71 0.57 8.99
C GLY A 138 -8.66 0.12 7.88
N ILE A 139 -8.23 -0.85 7.06
CA ILE A 139 -9.01 -1.51 6.03
C ILE A 139 -10.17 -2.26 6.68
N THR A 140 -9.89 -3.12 7.67
CA THR A 140 -10.94 -3.87 8.37
C THR A 140 -11.95 -2.92 9.03
N TYR A 141 -11.48 -1.83 9.66
CA TYR A 141 -12.37 -0.81 10.21
C TYR A 141 -13.28 -0.20 9.14
N ALA A 142 -12.72 0.17 7.98
CA ALA A 142 -13.50 0.73 6.87
C ALA A 142 -14.57 -0.26 6.36
N ILE A 143 -14.23 -1.55 6.25
CA ILE A 143 -15.16 -2.59 5.80
C ILE A 143 -16.25 -2.82 6.85
N GLU A 144 -15.87 -3.10 8.10
CA GLU A 144 -16.80 -3.55 9.12
C GLU A 144 -17.65 -2.43 9.70
N LYS A 145 -17.07 -1.24 9.94
CA LYS A 145 -17.74 -0.12 10.62
C LYS A 145 -18.33 0.87 9.63
N GLU A 146 -17.62 1.13 8.53
CA GLU A 146 -18.01 2.16 7.56
C GLU A 146 -18.68 1.60 6.31
N LYS A 147 -18.71 0.27 6.14
CA LYS A 147 -19.40 -0.45 5.06
C LYS A 147 -18.97 0.04 3.67
N VAL A 148 -17.67 0.29 3.50
CA VAL A 148 -17.11 0.61 2.18
C VAL A 148 -17.29 -0.57 1.23
N SER A 149 -17.47 -0.29 -0.06
CA SER A 149 -17.68 -1.30 -1.09
C SER A 149 -16.51 -1.42 -2.07
N LYS A 150 -15.54 -0.50 -2.00
CA LYS A 150 -14.30 -0.49 -2.77
C LYS A 150 -13.26 0.33 -2.06
N ILE A 151 -12.00 -0.03 -2.23
CA ILE A 151 -10.90 0.45 -1.39
C ILE A 151 -9.76 0.98 -2.23
N ILE A 152 -9.29 2.17 -1.87
CA ILE A 152 -8.00 2.70 -2.31
C ILE A 152 -7.18 2.97 -1.04
N THR A 153 -6.02 2.33 -0.94
CA THR A 153 -5.05 2.63 0.12
C THR A 153 -3.94 3.52 -0.43
N VAL A 154 -3.45 4.45 0.38
CA VAL A 154 -2.34 5.34 0.03
C VAL A 154 -1.31 5.31 1.15
N ALA A 155 -0.06 5.01 0.82
CA ALA A 155 0.97 4.86 1.84
C ALA A 155 2.38 5.08 1.29
N THR A 156 3.25 5.64 2.12
CA THR A 156 4.70 5.56 1.98
C THR A 156 5.15 4.18 2.46
N LEU A 157 4.89 3.11 1.69
CA LEU A 157 4.89 1.76 2.25
C LEU A 157 6.25 1.07 2.18
N THR A 158 6.94 1.13 1.03
CA THR A 158 8.14 0.32 0.84
C THR A 158 9.33 1.10 0.28
N GLY A 159 10.53 0.84 0.80
CA GLY A 159 11.77 1.26 0.13
C GLY A 159 11.95 0.58 -1.23
N ALA A 160 11.31 -0.58 -1.44
CA ALA A 160 11.38 -1.34 -2.69
C ALA A 160 10.79 -0.55 -3.87
N VAL A 161 9.67 0.18 -3.70
CA VAL A 161 9.12 1.00 -4.79
C VAL A 161 10.05 2.17 -5.13
N VAL A 162 10.75 2.73 -4.14
CA VAL A 162 11.74 3.79 -4.36
C VAL A 162 12.91 3.27 -5.19
N ALA A 163 13.44 2.10 -4.83
CA ALA A 163 14.53 1.47 -5.55
C ALA A 163 14.14 1.07 -6.99
N ALA A 164 12.89 0.63 -7.20
CA ALA A 164 12.41 0.17 -8.50
C ALA A 164 12.01 1.33 -9.43
N LEU A 165 11.30 2.34 -8.93
CA LEU A 165 10.62 3.35 -9.76
C LEU A 165 11.11 4.78 -9.53
N GLY A 166 11.88 5.04 -8.47
CA GLY A 166 12.25 6.39 -8.06
C GLY A 166 11.00 7.23 -7.80
N GLU A 167 10.85 8.33 -8.53
CA GLU A 167 9.70 9.25 -8.42
C GLU A 167 8.59 8.98 -9.45
N ASN A 168 8.67 7.88 -10.21
CA ASN A 168 7.67 7.54 -11.22
C ASN A 168 6.48 6.79 -10.62
N LEU A 169 5.32 6.90 -11.25
CA LEU A 169 4.12 6.14 -10.93
C LEU A 169 3.80 5.18 -12.07
N THR A 170 3.67 3.89 -11.77
CA THR A 170 3.21 2.86 -12.70
C THR A 170 2.45 1.77 -11.95
N GLY A 171 1.75 0.89 -12.68
CA GLY A 171 1.10 -0.29 -12.12
C GLY A 171 2.10 -1.41 -11.85
N LEU A 172 1.91 -2.12 -10.74
CA LEU A 172 2.67 -3.33 -10.40
C LEU A 172 1.68 -4.49 -10.15
N PRO A 173 2.00 -5.72 -10.60
CA PRO A 173 1.15 -6.87 -10.32
C PRO A 173 1.29 -7.35 -8.88
N ILE A 174 0.20 -7.90 -8.35
CA ILE A 174 0.19 -8.76 -7.16
C ILE A 174 -0.04 -10.18 -7.67
N THR A 175 0.89 -11.09 -7.41
CA THR A 175 0.81 -12.49 -7.85
C THR A 175 0.48 -13.41 -6.67
N ALA A 176 0.01 -14.63 -6.98
CA ALA A 176 -0.26 -15.64 -5.96
C ALA A 176 1.00 -16.01 -5.15
N GLU A 177 2.18 -15.89 -5.77
CA GLU A 177 3.46 -16.14 -5.11
C GLU A 177 3.75 -15.12 -4.00
N ASN A 178 3.37 -13.84 -4.19
CA ASN A 178 3.55 -12.82 -3.15
C ASN A 178 2.79 -13.20 -1.87
N THR A 179 1.53 -13.63 -2.00
CA THR A 179 0.71 -14.08 -0.86
C THR A 179 1.25 -15.37 -0.25
N LYS A 180 1.68 -16.33 -1.08
CA LYS A 180 2.27 -17.59 -0.62
C LYS A 180 3.50 -17.33 0.25
N ASN A 181 4.42 -16.47 -0.20
CA ASN A 181 5.64 -16.16 0.53
C ASN A 181 5.40 -15.47 1.89
N LEU A 182 4.29 -14.74 2.06
CA LEU A 182 3.92 -14.17 3.36
C LEU A 182 3.41 -15.25 4.33
N LYS A 183 2.66 -16.23 3.83
CA LYS A 183 2.09 -17.33 4.63
C LYS A 183 3.14 -18.36 5.02
N GLU A 184 4.06 -18.68 4.11
CA GLU A 184 5.14 -19.63 4.37
C GLU A 184 6.28 -19.05 5.23
N ASN A 185 6.33 -17.72 5.41
CA ASN A 185 7.31 -17.07 6.29
C ASN A 185 6.93 -17.13 7.78
N THR A 186 5.89 -17.89 8.13
CA THR A 186 5.50 -18.16 9.52
C THR A 186 4.95 -19.57 9.66
N THR A 187 5.10 -20.16 10.84
CA THR A 187 4.48 -21.44 11.21
C THR A 187 3.53 -21.32 12.41
N ILE A 188 3.41 -20.11 12.97
CA ILE A 188 2.74 -19.84 14.25
C ILE A 188 1.63 -18.79 14.15
N ALA A 189 1.48 -18.15 12.98
CA ALA A 189 0.45 -17.16 12.68
C ALA A 189 -0.17 -17.42 11.30
N ASP A 190 -1.23 -16.69 10.96
CA ASP A 190 -1.85 -16.81 9.63
C ASP A 190 -0.95 -16.22 8.53
N LEU A 191 -0.22 -15.15 8.83
CA LEU A 191 0.69 -14.46 7.92
C LEU A 191 1.89 -13.87 8.68
N SER A 192 3.06 -13.79 8.04
CA SER A 192 4.13 -12.90 8.48
C SER A 192 3.95 -11.50 7.89
N ASN A 193 4.36 -10.46 8.61
CA ASN A 193 4.31 -9.09 8.10
C ASN A 193 5.37 -8.82 7.02
N ILE A 194 6.38 -9.67 6.87
CA ILE A 194 7.32 -9.64 5.76
C ILE A 194 7.34 -10.98 5.02
N SER A 195 7.75 -10.93 3.76
CA SER A 195 7.89 -12.12 2.91
C SER A 195 9.19 -12.85 3.22
N SER A 196 9.20 -14.18 3.06
CA SER A 196 10.43 -14.99 3.09
C SER A 196 11.38 -14.63 1.94
N SER A 197 10.89 -13.98 0.90
CA SER A 197 11.65 -13.49 -0.25
C SER A 197 11.90 -11.99 -0.17
N ARG A 198 13.15 -11.59 -0.39
CA ARG A 198 13.57 -10.19 -0.54
C ARG A 198 13.14 -9.54 -1.87
N TYR A 199 12.71 -10.35 -2.85
CA TYR A 199 12.29 -9.86 -4.16
C TYR A 199 10.84 -9.37 -4.14
N MET A 200 10.50 -8.48 -5.09
CA MET A 200 9.14 -7.95 -5.25
C MET A 200 8.58 -7.26 -3.99
N GLY A 201 9.42 -6.57 -3.22
CA GLY A 201 9.04 -6.00 -1.93
C GLY A 201 7.78 -5.10 -1.95
N ALA A 202 7.60 -4.31 -3.02
CA ALA A 202 6.42 -3.48 -3.21
C ALA A 202 5.15 -4.33 -3.40
N SER A 203 5.20 -5.33 -4.29
CA SER A 203 4.10 -6.28 -4.50
C SER A 203 3.81 -7.12 -3.26
N ASN A 204 4.82 -7.53 -2.49
CA ASN A 204 4.64 -8.24 -1.21
C ASN A 204 3.93 -7.35 -0.18
N GLY A 205 4.27 -6.05 -0.11
CA GLY A 205 3.56 -5.10 0.75
C GLY A 205 2.08 -4.97 0.36
N ALA A 206 1.78 -4.88 -0.94
CA ALA A 206 0.41 -4.83 -1.43
C ALA A 206 -0.35 -6.16 -1.24
N ALA A 207 0.32 -7.31 -1.41
CA ALA A 207 -0.23 -8.65 -1.15
C ALA A 207 -0.63 -8.83 0.33
N PHE A 208 0.19 -8.30 1.26
CA PHE A 208 -0.17 -8.30 2.67
C PHE A 208 -1.48 -7.56 2.90
N LEU A 209 -1.65 -6.36 2.33
CA LEU A 209 -2.89 -5.60 2.46
C LEU A 209 -4.08 -6.33 1.82
N GLN A 210 -3.86 -7.02 0.70
CA GLN A 210 -4.90 -7.79 0.01
C GLN A 210 -5.51 -8.89 0.91
N GLU A 211 -4.77 -9.43 1.87
CA GLU A 211 -5.32 -10.40 2.83
C GLU A 211 -6.39 -9.80 3.76
N PHE A 212 -6.51 -8.48 3.84
CA PHE A 212 -7.46 -7.76 4.70
C PHE A 212 -8.59 -7.07 3.94
N VAL A 213 -8.57 -7.05 2.60
CA VAL A 213 -9.62 -6.39 1.77
C VAL A 213 -10.80 -7.29 1.44
N GLU A 214 -10.83 -8.51 1.97
CA GLU A 214 -11.81 -9.55 1.67
C GLU A 214 -11.92 -9.80 0.15
N LYS A 215 -13.08 -9.54 -0.45
CA LYS A 215 -13.35 -9.66 -1.90
C LYS A 215 -13.66 -8.31 -2.55
N LEU A 216 -13.42 -7.20 -1.85
CA LEU A 216 -13.74 -5.88 -2.38
C LEU A 216 -12.73 -5.45 -3.46
N PRO A 217 -13.16 -4.70 -4.49
CA PRO A 217 -12.25 -4.06 -5.43
C PRO A 217 -11.23 -3.20 -4.69
N PHE A 218 -9.94 -3.43 -5.00
CA PHE A 218 -8.83 -2.89 -4.23
C PHE A 218 -7.73 -2.32 -5.13
N ILE A 219 -7.25 -1.13 -4.77
CA ILE A 219 -6.02 -0.53 -5.31
C ILE A 219 -5.12 -0.13 -4.14
N HIS A 220 -3.84 -0.47 -4.24
CA HIS A 220 -2.81 0.08 -3.36
C HIS A 220 -1.96 1.10 -4.11
N CYS A 221 -1.79 2.27 -3.52
CA CYS A 221 -0.90 3.32 -4.02
C CYS A 221 0.30 3.48 -3.07
N ASP A 222 1.43 2.85 -3.44
CA ASP A 222 2.70 3.07 -2.76
C ASP A 222 3.34 4.37 -3.28
N ILE A 223 3.36 5.39 -2.43
CA ILE A 223 3.85 6.74 -2.73
C ILE A 223 5.20 7.03 -2.07
N ALA A 224 5.91 6.02 -1.55
CA ALA A 224 7.19 6.24 -0.85
C ALA A 224 8.20 7.04 -1.69
N GLY A 225 8.25 6.79 -3.00
CA GLY A 225 9.14 7.50 -3.92
C GLY A 225 8.68 8.91 -4.33
N THR A 226 7.42 9.27 -4.05
CA THR A 226 6.80 10.50 -4.56
C THR A 226 6.24 11.42 -3.49
N ALA A 227 6.15 10.96 -2.24
CA ALA A 227 5.52 11.67 -1.13
C ALA A 227 6.22 12.97 -0.73
N ASN A 228 7.54 13.05 -0.89
CA ASN A 228 8.33 14.22 -0.51
C ASN A 228 9.52 14.43 -1.44
N LYS A 229 10.05 15.66 -1.43
CA LYS A 229 11.32 16.00 -2.09
C LYS A 229 12.42 16.06 -1.04
N SER A 230 13.35 15.10 -1.07
CA SER A 230 14.41 14.97 -0.06
C SER A 230 15.28 16.23 0.06
N LYS A 231 15.59 16.91 -1.07
CA LYS A 231 16.39 18.14 -1.08
C LYS A 231 15.71 19.31 -0.37
N THR A 232 14.40 19.50 -0.57
CA THR A 232 13.66 20.64 0.00
C THR A 232 12.98 20.31 1.33
N LYS A 233 12.96 19.03 1.72
CA LYS A 233 12.27 18.51 2.91
C LYS A 233 10.81 18.98 2.95
N ARG A 234 10.12 18.94 1.80
CA ARG A 234 8.69 19.26 1.65
C ARG A 234 7.91 18.08 1.09
N GLY A 235 6.69 17.90 1.61
CA GLY A 235 5.71 16.97 1.06
C GLY A 235 5.18 17.48 -0.29
N THR A 236 4.83 16.55 -1.18
CA THR A 236 4.39 16.88 -2.55
C THR A 236 2.87 16.95 -2.70
N GLY A 237 2.12 16.27 -1.82
CA GLY A 237 0.68 16.08 -2.00
C GLY A 237 0.35 15.21 -3.21
N VAL A 238 1.24 14.28 -3.57
CA VAL A 238 1.06 13.36 -4.71
C VAL A 238 -0.31 12.65 -4.64
N LEU A 239 -0.89 12.38 -5.80
CA LEU A 239 -2.23 11.78 -5.97
C LEU A 239 -3.42 12.62 -5.49
N VAL A 240 -3.25 13.74 -4.77
CA VAL A 240 -4.41 14.53 -4.30
C VAL A 240 -5.31 14.93 -5.47
N LYS A 241 -4.73 15.49 -6.54
CA LYS A 241 -5.45 15.83 -7.77
C LYS A 241 -6.06 14.59 -8.43
N THR A 242 -5.28 13.51 -8.57
CA THR A 242 -5.73 12.25 -9.20
C THR A 242 -6.95 11.65 -8.50
N LEU A 243 -6.96 11.64 -7.17
CA LEU A 243 -8.07 11.09 -6.38
C LEU A 243 -9.32 11.97 -6.45
N ILE A 244 -9.17 13.29 -6.60
CA ILE A 244 -10.30 14.20 -6.82
C ILE A 244 -10.93 13.95 -8.19
N GLU A 245 -10.12 13.77 -9.23
CA GLU A 245 -10.58 13.49 -10.60
C GLU A 245 -11.30 12.14 -10.76
N LEU A 246 -11.28 11.25 -9.74
CA LEU A 246 -12.09 10.03 -9.74
C LEU A 246 -13.59 10.32 -9.87
N GLU A 247 -14.06 11.49 -9.46
CA GLU A 247 -15.45 11.93 -9.61
C GLU A 247 -15.83 12.22 -11.08
N ASN A 248 -14.85 12.55 -11.92
CA ASN A 248 -15.04 13.00 -13.30
C ASN A 248 -14.95 11.84 -14.31
N LYS A 249 -14.82 10.60 -13.85
CA LYS A 249 -14.69 9.45 -14.75
C LYS A 249 -15.95 9.29 -15.60
N LYS A 250 -15.82 9.65 -16.87
CA LYS A 250 -16.57 8.99 -17.95
C LYS A 250 -16.22 7.51 -17.92
N GLU A 251 -17.18 6.68 -18.26
CA GLU A 251 -16.89 5.28 -18.51
C GLU A 251 -15.81 5.19 -19.59
N LEU A 252 -14.72 4.47 -19.31
CA LEU A 252 -13.68 4.22 -20.31
C LEU A 252 -14.34 3.58 -21.54
N THR A 253 -13.96 4.02 -22.73
CA THR A 253 -14.44 3.42 -23.97
C THR A 253 -13.98 1.95 -24.04
N ALA A 254 -14.62 1.13 -24.88
CA ALA A 254 -14.18 -0.25 -25.09
C ALA A 254 -12.69 -0.33 -25.49
N GLU A 255 -12.24 0.60 -26.32
CA GLU A 255 -10.86 0.74 -26.79
C GLU A 255 -9.91 1.16 -25.67
N GLU A 256 -10.29 2.09 -24.80
CA GLU A 256 -9.50 2.44 -23.60
C GLU A 256 -9.43 1.26 -22.62
N LYS A 257 -10.54 0.53 -22.42
CA LYS A 257 -10.57 -0.68 -21.57
C LYS A 257 -9.66 -1.78 -22.11
N GLU A 258 -9.51 -1.88 -23.42
CA GLU A 258 -8.60 -2.81 -24.09
C GLU A 258 -7.14 -2.37 -23.97
N ASN A 259 -6.85 -1.07 -24.14
CA ASN A 259 -5.51 -0.50 -23.97
C ASN A 259 -5.02 -0.47 -22.51
N TYR A 260 -5.94 -0.40 -21.54
CA TYR A 260 -5.65 -0.47 -20.11
C TYR A 260 -6.00 -1.83 -19.48
N LYS A 261 -6.19 -2.87 -20.30
CA LYS A 261 -6.50 -4.21 -19.80
C LYS A 261 -5.34 -4.64 -18.90
N LEU A 262 -5.66 -4.91 -17.62
CA LEU A 262 -4.71 -5.53 -16.70
C LEU A 262 -4.34 -6.88 -17.29
N ILE A 263 -3.07 -7.07 -17.64
CA ILE A 263 -2.55 -8.36 -18.07
C ILE A 263 -2.72 -9.33 -16.90
N THR A 264 -3.60 -10.31 -17.07
CA THR A 264 -3.83 -11.36 -16.08
C THR A 264 -2.86 -12.52 -16.32
N ASN A 265 -2.70 -13.40 -15.32
CA ASN A 265 -1.95 -14.65 -15.51
C ASN A 265 -2.58 -15.55 -16.59
N GLU A 266 -3.89 -15.45 -16.84
CA GLU A 266 -4.55 -16.14 -17.95
C GLU A 266 -4.17 -15.55 -19.30
N ASP A 267 -4.05 -14.22 -19.41
CA ASP A 267 -3.55 -13.56 -20.63
C ASP A 267 -2.10 -13.98 -20.93
N LEU A 268 -1.24 -14.09 -19.89
CA LEU A 268 0.14 -14.58 -20.04
C LEU A 268 0.23 -16.06 -20.43
N ASN A 269 -0.69 -16.89 -19.92
CA ASN A 269 -0.71 -18.33 -20.23
C ASN A 269 -1.33 -18.63 -21.60
N GLN A 270 -2.22 -17.77 -22.11
CA GLN A 270 -2.74 -17.86 -23.48
C GLN A 270 -1.72 -17.38 -24.52
N GLU A 271 -0.79 -16.49 -24.14
CA GLU A 271 0.34 -16.05 -24.97
C GLU A 271 1.61 -16.89 -24.81
N ASN A 272 1.48 -18.22 -24.88
CA ASN A 272 2.60 -19.13 -25.27
C ASN A 272 3.03 -18.91 -26.75
N LYS A 273 3.02 -17.67 -27.22
CA LYS A 273 3.53 -17.19 -28.52
C LYS A 273 4.75 -16.29 -28.40
N TYR A 274 5.23 -16.01 -27.19
CA TYR A 274 6.63 -15.59 -27.03
C TYR A 274 7.49 -16.85 -27.12
N THR A 275 7.83 -17.16 -28.37
CA THR A 275 8.76 -18.19 -28.83
C THR A 275 9.92 -18.40 -27.87
N GLU A 276 10.22 -19.68 -27.63
CA GLU A 276 11.52 -20.20 -27.21
C GLU A 276 12.65 -19.29 -27.73
N LEU A 277 13.24 -18.50 -26.83
CA LEU A 277 14.52 -17.86 -27.13
C LEU A 277 15.56 -18.97 -27.17
N GLY A 278 16.04 -19.24 -28.38
CA GLY A 278 16.96 -20.33 -28.69
C GLY A 278 18.15 -20.37 -27.74
N LYS A 279 18.59 -21.58 -27.42
CA LYS A 279 19.87 -21.83 -26.75
C LYS A 279 20.97 -21.11 -27.53
N VAL A 280 21.60 -20.12 -26.92
CA VAL A 280 22.87 -19.58 -27.38
C VAL A 280 23.97 -20.38 -26.69
N GLU A 281 24.79 -21.08 -27.48
CA GLU A 281 26.00 -21.74 -26.98
C GLU A 281 26.97 -20.70 -26.43
N ILE A 282 27.38 -20.92 -25.19
CA ILE A 282 28.30 -20.04 -24.46
C ILE A 282 29.72 -20.34 -24.93
N GLY A 283 30.28 -19.49 -25.79
CA GLY A 283 31.72 -19.39 -25.98
C GLY A 283 32.39 -18.95 -24.68
N LYS A 284 33.39 -19.71 -24.22
CA LYS A 284 34.14 -19.47 -22.98
C LYS A 284 34.70 -18.04 -22.91
N GLY A 285 34.27 -17.26 -21.90
CA GLY A 285 34.99 -16.04 -21.52
C GLY A 285 34.20 -15.03 -20.70
N GLY A 286 34.32 -15.11 -19.37
CA GLY A 286 34.51 -13.97 -18.45
C GLY A 286 33.52 -12.79 -18.42
N LYS A 287 32.93 -12.62 -17.22
CA LYS A 287 32.29 -11.41 -16.63
C LYS A 287 30.91 -11.05 -17.19
N GLY A 288 29.90 -11.28 -16.36
CA GLY A 288 28.49 -11.06 -16.65
C GLY A 288 28.12 -9.59 -16.82
N GLU A 289 27.36 -9.31 -17.87
CA GLU A 289 26.65 -8.07 -18.12
C GLU A 289 25.15 -8.24 -17.85
N MET A 290 24.55 -7.13 -17.44
CA MET A 290 23.15 -6.97 -17.05
C MET A 290 22.34 -6.58 -18.30
N GLU A 291 21.34 -7.36 -18.68
CA GLU A 291 20.49 -7.05 -19.83
C GLU A 291 19.47 -5.94 -19.51
N ILE A 292 19.46 -4.87 -20.31
CA ILE A 292 18.40 -3.86 -20.33
C ILE A 292 17.61 -4.08 -21.62
N ALA A 293 16.32 -4.44 -21.51
CA ALA A 293 15.42 -4.51 -22.65
C ALA A 293 14.91 -3.11 -23.01
N GLU A 294 15.27 -2.62 -24.20
CA GLU A 294 14.81 -1.35 -24.74
C GLU A 294 13.48 -1.55 -25.50
N VAL A 295 12.39 -0.94 -25.03
CA VAL A 295 11.09 -0.99 -25.71
C VAL A 295 11.06 0.07 -26.82
N LYS A 296 11.18 -0.35 -28.09
CA LYS A 296 11.02 0.53 -29.25
C LYS A 296 9.55 0.96 -29.40
N LYS A 297 9.29 2.27 -29.33
CA LYS A 297 8.01 2.88 -29.73
C LYS A 297 7.69 2.56 -31.20
N LYS A 298 6.49 2.06 -31.47
CA LYS A 298 5.93 1.93 -32.83
C LYS A 298 5.69 3.35 -33.37
N LYS A 299 6.29 3.68 -34.52
CA LYS A 299 6.03 4.94 -35.25
C LYS A 299 4.57 4.95 -35.71
N GLU A 300 3.82 5.98 -35.33
CA GLU A 300 2.58 6.36 -36.01
C GLU A 300 2.95 7.24 -37.21
N SER A 301 2.44 6.89 -38.39
CA SER A 301 2.46 7.74 -39.58
C SER A 301 1.14 8.50 -39.66
N TYR A 302 1.26 9.81 -39.91
CA TYR A 302 0.26 10.87 -40.03
C TYR A 302 -1.10 10.49 -40.62
#